data_AF-A0A969F2L9-F1
#
_entry.id   AF-A0A969F2L9-F1
#
_cell.length_a   1.000
_cell.length_b   1.000
_cell.length_c   1.000
_cell.angle_alpha   90.00
_cell.angle_beta   90.00
_cell.angle_gamma   90.00
#
_symmetry.space_group_name_H-M   'P 1'
#
loop_
_entity.id
_entity.type
_entity.pdbx_description
1 polymer ?
#
loop_
_entity_poly.entity_id
_entity_poly.type
_entity_poly.pdbx_seq_one_letter_code
_entity_poly.pdbx_strand_id
1 'polypeptide(L)'
;MFWDPYCTISGWHGVTSVVIGNCGFGFAPVKTQDRDRAMLTMSRNEAVPLESMRAGMPWDWETYPEFLDSLERTPKGVNLLSYVPLNPLMMYVMGLDAAKSRPASTAEMREMKSLLTKALGAGACGWSAQLGGDNDIQRDYDGSSMITNTMAEADLVSFCHVLRDAGSGTIQCMGAGKRLTELMARESGRPIIWNVLALFADQHGVAMPLYKDTLSWLEDANAGGLRVFGQALTCENNFQFTFEDWN
;
A
#
# COMPACT_ATOMS: atom_id res chain seq x y z
N MET A 1 10.18 -10.66 5.75
CA MET A 1 9.60 -11.96 6.14
C MET A 1 10.31 -13.13 5.51
N PHE A 2 10.24 -13.31 4.19
CA PHE A 2 10.71 -14.57 3.58
C PHE A 2 12.24 -14.71 3.46
N TRP A 3 12.98 -13.60 3.42
CA TRP A 3 14.46 -13.61 3.47
C TRP A 3 15.05 -13.22 4.83
N ASP A 4 14.28 -12.46 5.63
CA ASP A 4 14.58 -12.16 7.03
C ASP A 4 13.29 -12.37 7.86
N PRO A 5 13.16 -13.52 8.56
CA PRO A 5 11.99 -13.85 9.36
C PRO A 5 11.95 -13.09 10.70
N TYR A 6 13.08 -12.52 11.14
CA TYR A 6 13.15 -11.76 12.39
C TYR A 6 12.83 -10.28 12.19
N CYS A 7 12.75 -9.80 10.94
CA CYS A 7 12.65 -8.37 10.64
C CYS A 7 13.68 -7.59 11.45
N THR A 8 14.94 -8.00 11.37
CA THR A 8 16.03 -7.61 12.30
C THR A 8 16.15 -6.10 12.48
N ILE A 9 16.02 -5.32 11.40
CA ILE A 9 16.00 -3.84 11.48
C ILE A 9 14.85 -3.34 12.37
N SER A 10 13.65 -3.91 12.24
CA SER A 10 12.49 -3.55 13.07
C SER A 10 12.69 -4.00 14.52
N GLY A 11 13.07 -5.26 14.73
CA GLY A 11 13.26 -5.85 16.06
C GLY A 11 14.32 -5.13 16.89
N TRP A 12 15.42 -4.67 16.27
CA TRP A 12 16.47 -3.88 16.94
C TRP A 12 15.97 -2.53 17.46
N HIS A 13 14.89 -1.99 16.89
CA HIS A 13 14.25 -0.76 17.34
C HIS A 13 13.02 -1.01 18.24
N GLY A 14 12.86 -2.23 18.77
CA GLY A 14 11.78 -2.60 19.69
C GLY A 14 10.42 -2.81 19.01
N VAL A 15 10.37 -2.89 17.68
CA VAL A 15 9.12 -3.16 16.94
C VAL A 15 8.74 -4.63 17.11
N THR A 16 7.56 -4.87 17.68
CA THR A 16 7.01 -6.22 17.90
C THR A 16 5.97 -6.63 16.86
N SER A 17 5.45 -5.68 16.08
CA SER A 17 4.35 -5.89 15.13
C SER A 17 4.55 -5.04 13.90
N VAL A 18 4.32 -5.60 12.72
CA VAL A 18 4.45 -4.91 11.43
C VAL A 18 3.15 -5.00 10.64
N VAL A 19 2.86 -3.96 9.85
CA VAL A 19 1.77 -3.97 8.87
C VAL A 19 2.40 -3.87 7.48
N ILE A 20 2.19 -4.88 6.64
CA ILE A 20 2.76 -4.96 5.30
C ILE A 20 1.70 -4.71 4.21
N GLY A 21 2.16 -4.57 2.96
CA GLY A 21 1.29 -4.35 1.82
C GLY A 21 0.80 -2.91 1.73
N ASN A 22 1.58 -1.92 2.18
CA ASN A 22 1.20 -0.51 2.16
C ASN A 22 1.34 0.09 0.74
N CYS A 23 0.78 1.28 0.54
CA CYS A 23 0.84 2.09 -0.69
C CYS A 23 0.30 1.38 -1.93
N GLY A 24 -0.47 0.31 -1.76
CA GLY A 24 -0.95 -0.53 -2.85
C GLY A 24 0.12 -1.44 -3.44
N PHE A 25 1.28 -1.60 -2.79
CA PHE A 25 2.37 -2.47 -3.23
C PHE A 25 2.36 -3.81 -2.50
N GLY A 26 2.69 -4.89 -3.21
CA GLY A 26 2.80 -6.23 -2.62
C GLY A 26 2.81 -7.33 -3.66
N PHE A 27 2.83 -8.58 -3.18
CA PHE A 27 2.99 -9.78 -4.01
C PHE A 27 1.75 -10.67 -4.07
N ALA A 28 0.60 -10.21 -3.59
CA ALA A 28 -0.62 -11.02 -3.58
C ALA A 28 -1.87 -10.16 -3.83
N PRO A 29 -2.85 -10.68 -4.61
CA PRO A 29 -2.77 -11.91 -5.41
C PRO A 29 -1.81 -11.75 -6.61
N VAL A 30 -1.26 -12.83 -7.13
CA VAL A 30 -0.34 -12.81 -8.29
C VAL A 30 -0.36 -14.13 -9.03
N LYS A 31 -0.60 -14.10 -10.35
CA LYS A 31 -0.56 -15.32 -11.17
C LYS A 31 0.86 -15.82 -11.29
N THR A 32 1.02 -17.13 -11.45
CA THR A 32 2.34 -17.75 -11.55
C THR A 32 3.26 -17.12 -12.60
N GLN A 33 2.72 -16.77 -13.79
CA GLN A 33 3.50 -16.11 -14.85
C GLN A 33 3.92 -14.66 -14.54
N ASP A 34 3.26 -14.01 -13.58
CA ASP A 34 3.41 -12.58 -13.29
C ASP A 34 4.36 -12.32 -12.09
N ARG A 35 4.86 -13.37 -11.43
CA ARG A 35 5.70 -13.28 -10.22
C ARG A 35 6.98 -12.49 -10.44
N ASP A 36 7.69 -12.74 -11.54
CA ASP A 36 8.93 -12.02 -11.88
C ASP A 36 8.64 -10.54 -12.15
N ARG A 37 7.53 -10.28 -12.85
CA ARG A 37 7.07 -8.93 -13.14
C ARG A 37 6.71 -8.14 -11.87
N ALA A 38 6.11 -8.78 -10.87
CA ALA A 38 5.81 -8.16 -9.58
C ALA A 38 7.10 -7.82 -8.80
N MET A 39 8.11 -8.69 -8.84
CA MET A 39 9.42 -8.42 -8.24
C MET A 39 10.14 -7.23 -8.87
N LEU A 40 10.04 -7.04 -10.19
CA LEU A 40 10.64 -5.88 -10.85
C LEU A 40 10.08 -4.56 -10.34
N THR A 41 8.76 -4.46 -10.12
CA THR A 41 8.14 -3.27 -9.50
C THR A 41 8.71 -3.01 -8.10
N MET A 42 8.84 -4.05 -7.28
CA MET A 42 9.34 -3.93 -5.91
C MET A 42 10.83 -3.59 -5.86
N SER A 43 11.60 -4.05 -6.84
CA SER A 43 13.00 -3.67 -6.95
C SER A 43 13.19 -2.18 -7.21
N ARG A 44 12.26 -1.54 -7.92
CA ARG A 44 12.31 -0.09 -8.15
C ARG A 44 11.74 0.72 -6.98
N ASN A 45 10.57 0.32 -6.46
CA ASN A 45 9.82 1.15 -5.52
C ASN A 45 10.20 0.95 -4.05
N GLU A 46 10.64 -0.25 -3.70
CA GLU A 46 11.02 -0.62 -2.32
C GLU A 46 12.51 -0.90 -2.18
N ALA A 47 13.29 -0.65 -3.25
CA ALA A 47 14.74 -0.88 -3.32
C ALA A 47 15.19 -2.29 -2.87
N VAL A 48 14.31 -3.29 -2.98
CA VAL A 48 14.64 -4.68 -2.64
C VAL A 48 15.35 -5.33 -3.82
N PRO A 49 16.58 -5.87 -3.68
CA PRO A 49 17.27 -6.48 -4.81
C PRO A 49 16.47 -7.65 -5.42
N LEU A 50 16.36 -7.68 -6.75
CA LEU A 50 15.63 -8.71 -7.49
C LEU A 50 16.14 -10.13 -7.18
N GLU A 51 17.46 -10.31 -7.11
CA GLU A 51 18.07 -11.61 -6.81
C GLU A 51 17.69 -12.11 -5.41
N SER A 52 17.65 -11.21 -4.42
CA SER A 52 17.21 -11.53 -3.06
C SER A 52 15.75 -11.98 -3.03
N MET A 53 14.88 -11.33 -3.80
CA MET A 53 13.47 -11.75 -3.90
C MET A 53 13.34 -13.11 -4.62
N ARG A 54 14.07 -13.33 -5.72
CA ARG A 54 14.07 -14.62 -6.43
C ARG A 54 14.54 -15.78 -5.55
N ALA A 55 15.55 -15.54 -4.71
CA ALA A 55 16.08 -16.55 -3.80
C ALA A 55 15.19 -16.79 -2.57
N GLY A 56 14.57 -15.73 -2.04
CA GLY A 56 13.87 -15.78 -0.76
C GLY A 56 12.37 -16.09 -0.83
N MET A 57 11.70 -15.77 -1.94
CA MET A 57 10.24 -15.89 -2.03
C MET A 57 9.81 -17.35 -2.29
N PRO A 58 8.93 -17.95 -1.46
CA PRO A 58 8.54 -19.35 -1.63
C PRO A 58 7.56 -19.57 -2.79
N TRP A 59 6.79 -18.54 -3.17
CA TRP A 59 5.85 -18.59 -4.28
C TRP A 59 4.83 -19.75 -4.22
N ASP A 60 4.43 -20.12 -3.02
CA ASP A 60 3.43 -21.16 -2.73
C ASP A 60 2.00 -20.59 -2.67
N TRP A 61 1.77 -19.43 -3.30
CA TRP A 61 0.46 -18.78 -3.42
C TRP A 61 0.22 -18.24 -4.83
N GLU A 62 -1.06 -18.14 -5.18
CA GLU A 62 -1.55 -17.32 -6.28
C GLU A 62 -2.63 -16.34 -5.79
N THR A 63 -3.46 -16.78 -4.85
CA THR A 63 -4.52 -15.97 -4.23
C THR A 63 -4.05 -15.28 -2.95
N TYR A 64 -4.79 -14.26 -2.50
CA TYR A 64 -4.47 -13.57 -1.26
C TYR A 64 -4.63 -14.44 0.01
N PRO A 65 -5.66 -15.29 0.15
CA PRO A 65 -5.72 -16.23 1.28
C PRO A 65 -4.52 -17.19 1.34
N GLU A 66 -4.09 -17.75 0.21
CA GLU A 66 -2.89 -18.61 0.18
C GLU A 66 -1.62 -17.86 0.60
N PHE A 67 -1.51 -16.57 0.27
CA PHE A 67 -0.43 -15.71 0.75
C PHE A 67 -0.47 -15.54 2.27
N LEU A 68 -1.65 -15.34 2.85
CA LEU A 68 -1.80 -15.30 4.32
C LEU A 68 -1.43 -16.65 4.96
N ASP A 69 -1.81 -17.78 4.35
CA ASP A 69 -1.42 -19.10 4.85
C ASP A 69 0.11 -19.31 4.77
N SER A 70 0.76 -18.83 3.71
CA SER A 70 2.22 -18.86 3.55
C SER A 70 2.91 -18.02 4.63
N LEU A 71 2.39 -16.81 4.89
CA LEU A 71 2.85 -15.98 5.99
C LEU A 71 2.65 -16.68 7.33
N GLU A 72 1.48 -17.27 7.61
CA GLU A 72 1.20 -17.97 8.86
C GLU A 72 2.21 -19.09 9.13
N ARG A 73 2.45 -19.96 8.14
CA ARG A 73 3.42 -21.08 8.23
C ARG A 73 4.86 -20.64 8.41
N THR A 74 5.23 -19.45 7.94
CA THR A 74 6.61 -18.95 8.02
C THR A 74 6.99 -18.62 9.47
N PRO A 75 8.00 -19.26 10.08
CA PRO A 75 8.48 -18.85 11.40
C PRO A 75 8.89 -17.38 11.37
N LYS A 76 8.41 -16.59 12.34
CA LYS A 76 8.62 -15.14 12.36
C LYS A 76 8.80 -14.61 13.77
N GLY A 77 9.63 -13.58 13.92
CA GLY A 77 9.92 -12.94 15.21
C GLY A 77 8.98 -11.79 15.59
N VAL A 78 8.09 -11.36 14.68
CA VAL A 78 7.16 -10.24 14.87
C VAL A 78 5.73 -10.65 14.54
N ASN A 79 4.76 -9.98 15.15
CA ASN A 79 3.36 -10.07 14.71
C ASN A 79 3.21 -9.37 13.36
N LEU A 80 2.24 -9.82 12.55
CA LEU A 80 2.07 -9.29 11.21
C LEU A 80 0.58 -9.10 10.87
N LEU A 81 0.28 -7.94 10.29
CA LEU A 81 -0.96 -7.67 9.58
C LEU A 81 -0.63 -7.35 8.12
N SER A 82 -1.56 -7.60 7.21
CA SER A 82 -1.35 -7.34 5.78
C SER A 82 -2.58 -6.68 5.15
N TYR A 83 -2.32 -5.58 4.45
CA TYR A 83 -3.29 -4.96 3.54
C TYR A 83 -3.34 -5.71 2.21
N VAL A 84 -4.54 -5.80 1.62
CA VAL A 84 -4.67 -6.17 0.21
C VAL A 84 -4.20 -4.98 -0.64
N PRO A 85 -3.09 -5.10 -1.37
CA PRO A 85 -2.59 -4.01 -2.18
C PRO A 85 -3.37 -3.94 -3.50
N LEU A 86 -3.86 -2.75 -3.87
CA LEU A 86 -4.73 -2.63 -5.05
C LEU A 86 -3.99 -2.81 -6.38
N ASN A 87 -2.68 -2.51 -6.49
CA ASN A 87 -1.93 -2.77 -7.73
C ASN A 87 -1.96 -4.27 -8.14
N PRO A 88 -1.50 -5.22 -7.29
CA PRO A 88 -1.55 -6.64 -7.64
C PRO A 88 -2.98 -7.17 -7.78
N LEU A 89 -3.96 -6.68 -7.00
CA LEU A 89 -5.36 -7.08 -7.16
C LEU A 89 -5.90 -6.72 -8.56
N MET A 90 -5.65 -5.48 -9.01
CA MET A 90 -6.07 -5.03 -10.34
C MET A 90 -5.31 -5.77 -11.44
N MET A 91 -4.00 -5.95 -11.31
CA MET A 91 -3.18 -6.72 -12.24
C MET A 91 -3.69 -8.17 -12.38
N TYR A 92 -4.05 -8.79 -11.27
CA TYR A 92 -4.53 -10.18 -11.23
C TYR A 92 -5.82 -10.37 -12.04
N VAL A 93 -6.78 -9.45 -11.88
CA VAL A 93 -8.09 -9.54 -12.55
C VAL A 93 -8.03 -9.04 -13.99
N MET A 94 -7.47 -7.86 -14.21
CA MET A 94 -7.51 -7.19 -15.51
C MET A 94 -6.36 -7.60 -16.44
N GLY A 95 -5.24 -8.06 -15.87
CA GLY A 95 -3.97 -8.14 -16.58
C GLY A 95 -3.24 -6.79 -16.58
N LEU A 96 -1.90 -6.85 -16.71
CA LEU A 96 -1.03 -5.68 -16.59
C LEU A 96 -1.40 -4.53 -17.54
N ASP A 97 -1.50 -4.85 -18.84
CA ASP A 97 -1.72 -3.83 -19.88
C ASP A 97 -3.08 -3.15 -19.73
N ALA A 98 -4.13 -3.92 -19.45
CA ALA A 98 -5.47 -3.40 -19.24
C ALA A 98 -5.54 -2.53 -17.98
N ALA A 99 -4.95 -3.00 -16.86
CA ALA A 99 -4.92 -2.27 -15.60
C ALA A 99 -4.21 -0.90 -15.70
N LYS A 100 -3.24 -0.79 -16.63
CA LYS A 100 -2.50 0.45 -16.88
C LYS A 100 -3.11 1.36 -17.95
N SER A 101 -4.06 0.88 -18.75
CA SER A 101 -4.55 1.61 -19.93
C SER A 101 -6.01 2.03 -19.86
N ARG A 102 -6.82 1.39 -19.03
CA ARG A 102 -8.26 1.67 -18.95
C ARG A 102 -8.84 1.42 -17.55
N PRO A 103 -10.01 2.01 -17.26
CA PRO A 103 -10.80 1.62 -16.11
C PRO A 103 -11.22 0.15 -16.15
N ALA A 104 -11.50 -0.40 -14.97
CA ALA A 104 -12.10 -1.73 -14.83
C ALA A 104 -13.52 -1.74 -15.41
N SER A 105 -13.87 -2.80 -16.12
CA SER A 105 -15.25 -3.08 -16.49
C SER A 105 -16.06 -3.44 -15.24
N THR A 106 -17.39 -3.39 -15.36
CA THR A 106 -18.30 -3.80 -14.27
C THR A 106 -18.07 -5.24 -13.81
N ALA A 107 -17.68 -6.14 -14.73
CA ALA A 107 -17.38 -7.54 -14.39
C ALA A 107 -16.07 -7.65 -13.61
N GLU A 108 -15.01 -7.00 -14.07
CA GLU A 108 -13.70 -6.98 -13.39
C GLU A 108 -13.81 -6.32 -12.01
N MET A 109 -14.52 -5.20 -11.89
CA MET A 109 -14.75 -4.55 -10.58
C MET A 109 -15.52 -5.47 -9.63
N ARG A 110 -16.54 -6.20 -10.11
CA ARG A 110 -17.27 -7.18 -9.30
C ARG A 110 -16.35 -8.31 -8.82
N GLU A 111 -15.47 -8.79 -9.68
CA GLU A 111 -14.49 -9.82 -9.34
C GLU A 111 -13.48 -9.32 -8.29
N MET A 112 -12.90 -8.13 -8.49
CA MET A 112 -11.98 -7.52 -7.52
C MET A 112 -12.62 -7.32 -6.15
N LYS A 113 -13.88 -6.84 -6.10
CA LYS A 113 -14.64 -6.72 -4.85
C LYS A 113 -14.84 -8.08 -4.18
N SER A 114 -15.18 -9.12 -4.95
CA SER A 114 -15.32 -10.49 -4.43
C SER A 114 -14.02 -11.03 -3.83
N LEU A 115 -12.89 -10.83 -4.52
CA LEU A 115 -11.57 -11.22 -4.03
C LEU A 115 -11.17 -10.45 -2.77
N LEU A 116 -11.45 -9.15 -2.71
CA LEU A 116 -11.22 -8.34 -1.50
C LEU A 116 -12.07 -8.84 -0.33
N THR A 117 -13.36 -9.15 -0.55
CA THR A 117 -14.21 -9.74 0.50
C THR A 117 -13.65 -11.05 1.03
N LYS A 118 -13.17 -11.94 0.15
CA LYS A 118 -12.53 -13.20 0.56
C LYS A 118 -11.25 -12.96 1.35
N ALA A 119 -10.42 -12.02 0.91
CA ALA A 119 -9.19 -11.66 1.62
C ALA A 119 -9.47 -11.11 3.03
N LEU A 120 -10.49 -10.27 3.20
CA LEU A 120 -10.93 -9.79 4.51
C LEU A 120 -11.41 -10.94 5.40
N GLY A 121 -12.19 -11.87 4.84
CA GLY A 121 -12.63 -13.08 5.54
C GLY A 121 -11.49 -14.00 5.97
N ALA A 122 -10.36 -13.97 5.24
CA ALA A 122 -9.15 -14.71 5.57
C ALA A 122 -8.21 -13.98 6.56
N GLY A 123 -8.51 -12.72 6.92
CA GLY A 123 -7.73 -11.97 7.92
C GLY A 123 -6.94 -10.77 7.38
N ALA A 124 -7.16 -10.34 6.14
CA ALA A 124 -6.59 -9.07 5.66
C ALA A 124 -7.08 -7.90 6.53
N CYS A 125 -6.20 -6.96 6.86
CA CYS A 125 -6.55 -5.82 7.74
C CYS A 125 -7.23 -4.66 7.00
N GLY A 126 -7.50 -4.82 5.70
CA GLY A 126 -8.04 -3.78 4.83
C GLY A 126 -7.45 -3.82 3.44
N TRP A 127 -7.46 -2.67 2.77
CA TRP A 127 -6.77 -2.47 1.48
C TRP A 127 -5.90 -1.22 1.49
N SER A 128 -4.95 -1.18 0.56
CA SER A 128 -4.02 -0.06 0.40
C SER A 128 -3.89 0.42 -1.03
N ALA A 129 -3.59 1.71 -1.21
CA ALA A 129 -3.36 2.32 -2.51
C ALA A 129 -2.39 3.52 -2.44
N GLN A 130 -1.88 3.92 -3.59
CA GLN A 130 -1.15 5.16 -3.78
C GLN A 130 -1.60 5.85 -5.05
N LEU A 131 -1.81 7.17 -4.95
CA LEU A 131 -2.27 8.03 -6.03
C LEU A 131 -1.24 9.16 -6.21
N GLY A 132 -0.28 8.99 -7.12
CA GLY A 132 0.76 9.99 -7.40
C GLY A 132 0.48 10.86 -8.63
N GLY A 133 -0.48 10.50 -9.48
CA GLY A 133 -0.79 11.21 -10.72
C GLY A 133 0.37 11.21 -11.72
N ASP A 134 0.41 12.19 -12.62
CA ASP A 134 1.38 12.22 -13.75
C ASP A 134 2.83 12.50 -13.30
N ASN A 135 3.00 13.18 -12.17
CA ASN A 135 4.30 13.55 -11.61
C ASN A 135 4.77 12.59 -10.51
N ASP A 136 4.19 11.39 -10.43
CA ASP A 136 4.61 10.39 -9.47
C ASP A 136 6.07 9.99 -9.68
N ILE A 137 6.85 10.06 -8.60
CA ILE A 137 8.24 9.63 -8.56
C ILE A 137 8.35 8.11 -8.42
N GLN A 138 7.35 7.46 -7.81
CA GLN A 138 7.26 6.01 -7.60
C GLN A 138 6.58 5.32 -8.79
N ARG A 139 7.13 5.57 -9.98
CA ARG A 139 6.77 4.88 -11.23
C ARG A 139 7.06 3.38 -11.18
N ASP A 140 6.55 2.63 -12.15
CA ASP A 140 6.89 1.22 -12.28
C ASP A 140 8.30 1.01 -12.82
N TYR A 141 8.80 -0.23 -12.80
CA TYR A 141 10.16 -0.61 -13.20
C TYR A 141 10.55 -0.16 -14.62
N ASP A 142 9.57 -0.10 -15.52
CA ASP A 142 9.68 0.32 -16.92
C ASP A 142 9.51 1.85 -17.11
N GLY A 143 9.34 2.61 -16.03
CA GLY A 143 9.13 4.06 -16.05
C GLY A 143 7.70 4.50 -16.38
N SER A 144 6.77 3.58 -16.61
CA SER A 144 5.35 3.88 -16.76
C SER A 144 4.67 4.11 -15.40
N SER A 145 3.46 4.66 -15.40
CA SER A 145 2.69 4.87 -14.18
C SER A 145 2.31 3.54 -13.49
N MET A 146 2.18 3.58 -12.16
CA MET A 146 1.59 2.48 -11.40
C MET A 146 0.11 2.29 -11.74
N ILE A 147 -0.41 1.08 -11.54
CA ILE A 147 -1.82 0.77 -11.84
C ILE A 147 -2.76 1.65 -11.03
N THR A 148 -2.49 1.87 -9.74
CA THR A 148 -3.35 2.72 -8.89
C THR A 148 -3.44 4.17 -9.37
N ASN A 149 -2.49 4.66 -10.18
CA ASN A 149 -2.57 5.99 -10.78
C ASN A 149 -3.61 6.10 -11.91
N THR A 150 -4.13 4.97 -12.42
CA THR A 150 -5.21 4.96 -13.43
C THR A 150 -6.61 4.93 -12.81
N MET A 151 -6.69 4.75 -11.49
CA MET A 151 -7.96 4.60 -10.78
C MET A 151 -8.76 5.90 -10.76
N ALA A 152 -10.05 5.77 -11.05
CA ALA A 152 -11.00 6.84 -10.80
C ALA A 152 -11.43 6.87 -9.33
N GLU A 153 -11.94 8.02 -8.89
CA GLU A 153 -12.57 8.16 -7.56
C GLU A 153 -13.68 7.12 -7.34
N ALA A 154 -14.47 6.81 -8.37
CA ALA A 154 -15.52 5.80 -8.30
C ALA A 154 -14.99 4.38 -8.02
N ASP A 155 -13.77 4.06 -8.46
CA ASP A 155 -13.14 2.76 -8.20
C ASP A 155 -12.79 2.66 -6.71
N LEU A 156 -12.18 3.71 -6.14
CA LEU A 156 -11.85 3.78 -4.72
C LEU A 156 -13.10 3.70 -3.83
N VAL A 157 -14.17 4.42 -4.20
CA VAL A 157 -15.47 4.34 -3.52
C VAL A 157 -16.04 2.91 -3.57
N SER A 158 -15.86 2.21 -4.70
CA SER A 158 -16.30 0.81 -4.84
C SER A 158 -15.58 -0.13 -3.86
N PHE A 159 -14.28 0.09 -3.60
CA PHE A 159 -13.52 -0.64 -2.57
C PHE A 159 -13.86 -0.19 -1.14
N CYS A 160 -14.22 1.08 -0.94
CA CYS A 160 -14.74 1.56 0.34
C CYS A 160 -16.01 0.81 0.75
N HIS A 161 -16.92 0.58 -0.20
CA HIS A 161 -18.17 -0.14 0.05
C HIS A 161 -17.94 -1.60 0.47
N VAL A 162 -16.87 -2.25 -0.02
CA VAL A 162 -16.53 -3.61 0.44
C VAL A 162 -16.24 -3.63 1.93
N LEU A 163 -15.46 -2.67 2.44
CA LEU A 163 -15.17 -2.60 3.87
C LEU A 163 -16.38 -2.16 4.70
N ARG A 164 -17.25 -1.31 4.15
CA ARG A 164 -18.52 -0.94 4.78
C ARG A 164 -19.39 -2.18 4.98
N ASP A 165 -19.60 -2.94 3.92
CA ASP A 165 -20.45 -4.13 3.92
C ASP A 165 -19.86 -5.23 4.82
N ALA A 166 -18.53 -5.35 4.87
CA ALA A 166 -17.83 -6.27 5.77
C ALA A 166 -17.82 -5.82 7.26
N GLY A 167 -18.15 -4.56 7.55
CA GLY A 167 -18.11 -4.00 8.91
C GLY A 167 -16.73 -3.99 9.57
N SER A 168 -15.66 -4.22 8.82
CA SER A 168 -14.30 -4.48 9.32
C SER A 168 -13.23 -3.89 8.39
N GLY A 169 -11.96 -3.94 8.83
CA GLY A 169 -10.81 -3.43 8.08
C GLY A 169 -10.57 -1.91 8.18
N THR A 170 -9.46 -1.48 7.59
CA THR A 170 -8.97 -0.09 7.52
C THR A 170 -8.49 0.23 6.10
N ILE A 171 -8.31 1.51 5.79
CA ILE A 171 -7.80 1.95 4.48
C ILE A 171 -6.48 2.66 4.71
N GLN A 172 -5.46 2.32 3.92
CA GLN A 172 -4.26 3.13 3.81
C GLN A 172 -4.17 3.66 2.37
N CYS A 173 -4.22 4.98 2.19
CA CYS A 173 -4.19 5.56 0.85
C CYS A 173 -3.29 6.78 0.82
N MET A 174 -2.17 6.68 0.11
CA MET A 174 -1.26 7.80 -0.09
C MET A 174 -1.70 8.65 -1.28
N GLY A 175 -1.59 9.97 -1.16
CA GLY A 175 -1.80 10.91 -2.29
C GLY A 175 -3.25 11.25 -2.64
N ALA A 176 -4.25 10.68 -1.95
CA ALA A 176 -5.66 11.02 -2.18
C ALA A 176 -6.02 12.49 -1.92
N GLY A 177 -5.25 13.19 -1.08
CA GLY A 177 -5.60 14.52 -0.62
C GLY A 177 -6.79 14.51 0.36
N LYS A 178 -7.05 15.68 0.96
CA LYS A 178 -8.00 15.83 2.08
C LYS A 178 -9.44 15.45 1.70
N ARG A 179 -9.97 16.04 0.61
CA ARG A 179 -11.36 15.80 0.14
C ARG A 179 -11.65 14.33 -0.11
N LEU A 180 -10.80 13.65 -0.87
CA LEU A 180 -11.01 12.25 -1.23
C LEU A 180 -10.83 11.35 -0.01
N THR A 181 -9.88 11.67 0.89
CA THR A 181 -9.73 10.94 2.16
C THR A 181 -11.00 10.98 3.00
N GLU A 182 -11.62 12.15 3.14
CA GLU A 182 -12.88 12.26 3.86
C GLU A 182 -14.03 11.53 3.16
N LEU A 183 -14.08 11.58 1.82
CA LEU A 183 -15.06 10.80 1.06
C LEU A 183 -14.89 9.31 1.33
N MET A 184 -13.67 8.77 1.26
CA MET A 184 -13.39 7.38 1.57
C MET A 184 -13.76 7.03 3.01
N ALA A 185 -13.49 7.92 3.98
CA ALA A 185 -13.89 7.73 5.37
C ALA A 185 -15.42 7.65 5.53
N ARG A 186 -16.17 8.52 4.84
CA ARG A 186 -17.64 8.52 4.85
C ARG A 186 -18.22 7.29 4.17
N GLU A 187 -17.76 6.97 2.97
CA GLU A 187 -18.29 5.89 2.13
C GLU A 187 -18.00 4.50 2.72
N SER A 188 -16.84 4.33 3.33
CA SER A 188 -16.47 3.07 3.99
C SER A 188 -17.03 2.98 5.42
N GLY A 189 -17.21 4.11 6.10
CA GLY A 189 -17.44 4.13 7.53
C GLY A 189 -16.29 3.51 8.33
N ARG A 190 -15.08 3.38 7.75
CA ARG A 190 -13.91 2.70 8.34
C ARG A 190 -12.78 3.69 8.66
N PRO A 191 -11.83 3.32 9.55
CA PRO A 191 -10.63 4.10 9.78
C PRO A 191 -9.78 4.24 8.51
N ILE A 192 -9.31 5.46 8.24
CA ILE A 192 -8.31 5.74 7.22
C ILE A 192 -6.98 6.12 7.90
N ILE A 193 -5.89 5.54 7.42
CA ILE A 193 -4.53 5.96 7.78
C ILE A 193 -4.05 6.96 6.73
N TRP A 194 -3.77 8.19 7.17
CA TRP A 194 -3.19 9.25 6.36
C TRP A 194 -1.66 9.12 6.36
N ASN A 195 -1.11 8.68 5.23
CA ASN A 195 0.33 8.59 5.02
C ASN A 195 0.81 9.66 4.03
N VAL A 196 1.90 10.38 4.29
CA VAL A 196 2.70 10.46 5.54
C VAL A 196 2.60 11.88 6.11
N LEU A 197 2.44 11.98 7.43
CA LEU A 197 2.68 13.25 8.12
C LEU A 197 4.19 13.42 8.27
N ALA A 198 4.79 14.19 7.36
CA ALA A 198 6.22 14.46 7.34
C ALA A 198 6.52 15.95 7.50
N LEU A 199 7.68 16.23 8.09
CA LEU A 199 8.28 17.56 8.09
C LEU A 199 9.06 17.73 6.79
N PHE A 200 8.58 18.60 5.92
CA PHE A 200 9.32 19.04 4.75
C PHE A 200 10.05 20.33 5.10
N ALA A 201 11.30 20.45 4.65
CA ALA A 201 12.06 21.67 4.74
C ALA A 201 12.23 22.27 3.34
N ASP A 202 12.32 23.59 3.26
CA ASP A 202 12.75 24.26 2.03
C ASP A 202 14.24 24.00 1.75
N GLN A 203 14.73 24.52 0.64
CA GLN A 203 16.14 24.42 0.23
C GLN A 203 17.14 25.04 1.23
N HIS A 204 16.67 25.78 2.24
CA HIS A 204 17.46 26.39 3.29
C HIS A 204 17.35 25.64 4.64
N GLY A 205 16.63 24.51 4.67
CA GLY A 205 16.43 23.72 5.89
C GLY A 205 15.33 24.28 6.79
N VAL A 206 14.52 25.25 6.34
CA VAL A 206 13.43 25.81 7.12
C VAL A 206 12.19 24.92 6.98
N ALA A 207 11.69 24.40 8.10
CA ALA A 207 10.50 23.57 8.12
C ALA A 207 9.29 24.32 7.53
N MET A 208 8.72 23.75 6.47
CA MET A 208 7.49 24.24 5.86
C MET A 208 6.30 23.94 6.78
N PRO A 209 5.34 24.88 6.94
CA PRO A 209 4.23 24.72 7.87
C PRO A 209 3.16 23.72 7.43
N LEU A 210 3.34 22.99 6.31
CA LEU A 210 2.38 22.05 5.73
C LEU A 210 1.88 20.98 6.72
N TYR A 211 2.72 20.58 7.68
CA TYR A 211 2.32 19.62 8.70
C TYR A 211 1.25 20.19 9.64
N LYS A 212 1.28 21.51 9.93
CA LYS A 212 0.27 22.18 10.78
C LYS A 212 -1.10 22.18 10.11
N ASP A 213 -1.12 22.47 8.81
CA ASP A 213 -2.36 22.43 8.02
C ASP A 213 -2.93 21.03 7.95
N THR A 214 -2.08 20.00 7.94
CA THR A 214 -2.51 18.60 7.99
C THR A 214 -3.05 18.24 9.37
N LEU A 215 -2.37 18.64 10.45
CA LEU A 215 -2.81 18.38 11.82
C LEU A 215 -4.16 19.05 12.12
N SER A 216 -4.32 20.33 11.79
CA SER A 216 -5.58 21.05 11.96
C SER A 216 -6.72 20.38 11.20
N TRP A 217 -6.47 19.93 9.97
CA TRP A 217 -7.48 19.21 9.20
C TRP A 217 -7.83 17.84 9.81
N LEU A 218 -6.84 17.10 10.33
CA LEU A 218 -7.11 15.83 11.03
C LEU A 218 -7.97 16.07 12.28
N GLU A 219 -7.72 17.12 13.04
CA GLU A 219 -8.55 17.51 14.19
C GLU A 219 -9.98 17.83 13.76
N ASP A 220 -10.17 18.67 12.74
CA ASP A 220 -11.48 19.04 12.21
C ASP A 220 -12.26 17.82 11.67
N ALA A 221 -11.59 16.95 10.89
CA ALA A 221 -12.19 15.74 10.33
C ALA A 221 -12.65 14.79 11.44
N ASN A 222 -11.83 14.60 12.48
CA ASN A 222 -12.17 13.73 13.61
C ASN A 222 -13.25 14.34 14.51
N ALA A 223 -13.24 15.65 14.73
CA ALA A 223 -14.32 16.37 15.43
C ALA A 223 -15.66 16.27 14.68
N GLY A 224 -15.62 16.21 13.35
CA GLY A 224 -16.76 15.91 12.48
C GLY A 224 -17.21 14.44 12.47
N GLY A 225 -16.58 13.57 13.26
CA GLY A 225 -16.93 12.15 13.41
C GLY A 225 -16.29 11.21 12.38
N LEU A 226 -15.43 11.72 11.50
CA LEU A 226 -14.61 10.84 10.65
C LEU A 226 -13.52 10.18 11.49
N ARG A 227 -12.97 9.07 10.99
CA ARG A 227 -11.89 8.34 11.67
C ARG A 227 -10.66 8.36 10.79
N VAL A 228 -9.93 9.47 10.82
CA VAL A 228 -8.73 9.66 9.99
C VAL A 228 -7.52 9.86 10.92
N PHE A 229 -6.53 8.99 10.79
CA PHE A 229 -5.36 8.96 11.67
C PHE A 229 -4.10 9.26 10.88
N GLY A 230 -3.39 10.32 11.25
CA GLY A 230 -2.09 10.63 10.67
C GLY A 230 -1.03 9.63 11.12
N GLN A 231 -0.29 9.06 10.17
CA GLN A 231 0.92 8.29 10.45
C GLN A 231 2.15 9.15 10.14
N ALA A 232 2.99 9.34 11.15
CA ALA A 232 4.24 10.09 11.03
C ALA A 232 5.45 9.15 11.03
N LEU A 233 6.55 9.61 10.46
CA LEU A 233 7.86 8.99 10.68
C LEU A 233 8.32 9.27 12.11
N THR A 234 8.82 8.24 12.78
CA THR A 234 9.32 8.33 14.17
C THR A 234 10.83 8.50 14.25
N CYS A 235 11.52 8.55 13.10
CA CYS A 235 12.95 8.77 12.97
C CYS A 235 13.24 9.85 11.92
N GLU A 236 14.43 10.44 11.98
CA GLU A 236 14.93 11.34 10.94
C GLU A 236 15.07 10.58 9.62
N ASN A 237 14.44 11.10 8.57
CA ASN A 237 14.66 10.59 7.21
C ASN A 237 15.85 11.34 6.60
N ASN A 238 17.06 10.91 6.95
CA ASN A 238 18.29 11.53 6.44
C ASN A 238 18.59 11.03 5.03
N PHE A 239 18.34 11.88 4.03
CA PHE A 239 18.84 11.65 2.68
C PHE A 239 20.32 12.04 2.63
N GLN A 240 21.22 11.05 2.64
CA GLN A 240 22.63 11.27 2.32
C GLN A 240 22.84 11.07 0.82
N PHE A 241 23.23 12.14 0.13
CA PHE A 241 23.77 12.05 -1.21
C PHE A 241 25.28 11.84 -1.10
N THR A 242 25.77 10.67 -1.51
CA THR A 242 27.20 10.37 -1.59
C THR A 242 27.58 10.10 -3.04
N PHE A 243 28.80 10.47 -3.43
CA PHE A 243 29.35 10.12 -4.74
C PHE A 243 29.98 8.73 -4.78
N GLU A 244 29.97 7.98 -3.66
CA GLU A 244 30.63 6.67 -3.56
C GLU A 244 30.01 5.63 -4.49
N ASP A 245 28.68 5.68 -4.69
CA ASP A 245 27.93 4.77 -5.55
C ASP A 245 27.56 5.37 -6.91
N TRP A 246 28.13 6.54 -7.25
CA TRP A 246 27.91 7.25 -8.52
C TRP A 246 29.13 7.12 -9.44
N ASN A 247 29.52 5.87 -9.77
CA ASN A 247 30.47 5.53 -10.83
C ASN A 247 30.11 4.21 -11.51
#